data_AF-A0A1T5HZ31-F1
#
_entry.id   AF-A0A1T5HZ31-F1
#
_cell.length_a   1.000
_cell.length_b   1.000
_cell.length_c   1.000
_cell.angle_alpha   90.00
_cell.angle_beta   90.00
_cell.angle_gamma   90.00
#
_symmetry.space_group_name_H-M   'P 1'
#
loop_
_entity.id
_entity.type
_entity.pdbx_description
1 polymer ?
#
loop_
_entity_poly.entity_id
_entity_poly.type
_entity_poly.pdbx_seq_one_letter_code
_entity_poly.pdbx_strand_id
1 'polypeptide(L)'
;MKKSILITLLLSSTVLAGCNSIKEAAGNMVLGEDLVQAAEKLDHCDMSGLNTLEHIAKTDHDMRGSAALIALGANYAAAGNTAKINTIAKQLHAQTPNKTLEYVKQEIINSGKTQQQNRINNGLSGNCQ
;
A
#
# COMPACT_ATOMS: atom_id res chain seq x y z
N MET A 1 19.10 -6.50 10.21
CA MET A 1 17.96 -6.77 9.31
C MET A 1 17.48 -5.44 8.73
N LYS A 2 17.43 -5.31 7.39
CA LYS A 2 17.22 -4.03 6.71
C LYS A 2 15.75 -3.60 6.81
N LYS A 3 15.49 -2.39 7.29
CA LYS A 3 14.15 -1.76 7.43
C LYS A 3 13.25 -1.90 6.19
N SER A 4 13.84 -1.94 4.99
CA SER A 4 13.09 -2.18 3.74
C SER A 4 12.44 -3.56 3.65
N ILE A 5 13.02 -4.59 4.24
CA ILE A 5 12.44 -5.94 4.23
C ILE A 5 11.22 -5.99 5.14
N LEU A 6 11.19 -5.20 6.23
CA LEU A 6 10.05 -5.14 7.13
C LEU A 6 8.83 -4.47 6.47
N ILE A 7 9.04 -3.39 5.70
CA ILE A 7 7.98 -2.67 4.98
C ILE A 7 7.43 -3.54 3.85
N THR A 8 8.31 -4.19 3.08
CA THR A 8 7.88 -5.17 2.09
C THR A 8 7.19 -6.34 2.78
N LEU A 9 7.64 -6.88 3.92
CA LEU A 9 6.90 -7.94 4.64
C LEU A 9 5.53 -7.48 5.14
N LEU A 10 5.43 -6.28 5.71
CA LEU A 10 4.17 -5.73 6.23
C LEU A 10 3.16 -5.46 5.10
N LEU A 11 3.62 -5.10 3.90
CA LEU A 11 2.76 -4.79 2.75
C LEU A 11 2.60 -5.96 1.75
N SER A 12 3.53 -6.92 1.73
CA SER A 12 3.48 -8.11 0.84
C SER A 12 2.96 -9.36 1.53
N SER A 13 2.78 -9.36 2.86
CA SER A 13 2.27 -10.53 3.59
C SER A 13 0.92 -10.34 4.28
N THR A 14 0.26 -9.19 4.11
CA THR A 14 -1.09 -8.88 4.61
C THR A 14 -1.71 -7.75 3.80
N VAL A 15 -2.29 -8.07 2.66
CA VAL A 15 -3.61 -7.50 2.35
C VAL A 15 -4.59 -8.52 2.92
N LEU A 16 -5.44 -8.06 3.83
CA LEU A 16 -6.29 -8.83 4.72
C LEU A 16 -7.39 -9.60 3.96
N ALA A 17 -6.99 -10.71 3.37
CA ALA A 17 -7.86 -11.82 3.01
C ALA A 17 -7.55 -12.99 3.96
N GLY A 18 -7.87 -12.82 5.25
CA GLY A 18 -7.83 -13.89 6.25
C GLY A 18 -6.63 -13.91 7.22
N CYS A 19 -6.95 -13.79 8.51
CA CYS A 19 -6.27 -14.40 9.67
C CYS A 19 -4.78 -14.05 9.97
N ASN A 20 -4.54 -12.98 10.77
CA ASN A 20 -3.81 -13.08 12.04
C ASN A 20 -3.87 -11.75 12.82
N SER A 21 -4.61 -11.72 13.93
CA SER A 21 -4.73 -10.54 14.83
C SER A 21 -3.38 -10.00 15.31
N ILE A 22 -2.34 -10.85 15.36
CA ILE A 22 -0.98 -10.47 15.74
C ILE A 22 -0.32 -9.58 14.68
N LYS A 23 -0.59 -9.81 13.39
CA LYS A 23 -0.02 -9.00 12.29
C LYS A 23 -0.70 -7.64 12.19
N GLU A 24 -2.02 -7.61 12.39
CA GLU A 24 -2.80 -6.39 12.50
C GLU A 24 -2.34 -5.54 13.69
N ALA A 25 -2.18 -6.16 14.88
CA ALA A 25 -1.64 -5.48 16.06
C ALA A 25 -0.21 -4.95 15.85
N ALA A 26 0.67 -5.73 15.19
CA ALA A 26 2.01 -5.28 14.86
C ALA A 26 2.03 -4.15 13.80
N GLY A 27 1.13 -4.21 12.82
CA GLY A 27 0.90 -3.15 11.84
C GLY A 27 0.42 -1.87 12.53
N ASN A 28 -0.57 -1.96 13.40
CA ASN A 28 -1.11 -0.83 14.16
C ASN A 28 -0.06 -0.19 15.07
N MET A 29 0.78 -1.00 15.71
CA MET A 29 1.86 -0.52 16.58
C MET A 29 2.93 0.27 15.82
N VAL A 30 3.13 -0.02 14.54
CA VAL A 30 4.24 0.52 13.73
C VAL A 30 3.78 1.60 12.74
N LEU A 31 2.63 1.41 12.12
CA LEU A 31 2.10 2.24 11.04
C LEU A 31 0.86 3.04 11.44
N GLY A 32 0.28 2.75 12.60
CA GLY A 32 -0.98 3.32 13.06
C GLY A 32 -2.22 2.59 12.55
N GLU A 33 -3.22 2.54 13.42
CA GLU A 33 -4.53 1.93 13.14
C GLU A 33 -5.25 2.61 11.98
N ASP A 34 -5.12 3.93 11.85
CA ASP A 34 -5.72 4.73 10.78
C ASP A 34 -5.23 4.34 9.39
N LEU A 35 -3.91 4.09 9.25
CA LEU A 35 -3.32 3.63 7.99
C LEU A 35 -3.79 2.21 7.65
N VAL A 36 -3.75 1.30 8.63
CA VAL A 36 -4.12 -0.10 8.45
C VAL A 36 -5.59 -0.23 8.05
N GLN A 37 -6.50 0.43 8.77
CA GLN A 37 -7.93 0.44 8.43
C GLN A 37 -8.19 1.06 7.06
N ALA A 38 -7.46 2.13 6.70
CA ALA A 38 -7.63 2.75 5.39
C ALA A 38 -7.17 1.83 4.25
N ALA A 39 -6.11 1.04 4.44
CA ALA A 39 -5.68 0.04 3.47
C ALA A 39 -6.70 -1.11 3.35
N GLU A 40 -7.22 -1.61 4.46
CA GLU A 40 -8.26 -2.65 4.50
C GLU A 40 -9.54 -2.22 3.78
N LYS A 41 -9.97 -0.97 3.97
CA LYS A 41 -11.09 -0.41 3.22
C LYS A 41 -10.88 -0.54 1.71
N LEU A 42 -9.69 -0.22 1.21
CA LEU A 42 -9.38 -0.40 -0.21
C LEU A 42 -9.38 -1.87 -0.63
N ASP A 43 -8.97 -2.79 0.23
CA ASP A 43 -9.04 -4.22 -0.06
C ASP A 43 -10.48 -4.74 -0.14
N HIS A 44 -11.41 -4.06 0.51
CA HIS A 44 -12.86 -4.26 0.40
C HIS A 44 -13.55 -3.37 -0.64
N CYS A 45 -12.78 -2.70 -1.50
CA CYS A 45 -13.29 -1.72 -2.47
C CYS A 45 -14.08 -0.54 -1.87
N ASP A 46 -13.92 -0.26 -0.57
CA ASP A 46 -14.35 0.99 0.05
C ASP A 46 -13.30 2.08 -0.23
N MET A 47 -13.60 2.89 -1.25
CA MET A 47 -12.72 3.96 -1.70
C MET A 47 -12.58 5.12 -0.69
N SER A 48 -13.33 5.12 0.42
CA SER A 48 -13.17 6.12 1.48
C SER A 48 -11.79 6.05 2.17
N GLY A 49 -11.12 4.89 2.10
CA GLY A 49 -9.74 4.72 2.56
C GLY A 49 -8.71 5.58 1.82
N LEU A 50 -9.00 5.99 0.57
CA LEU A 50 -8.10 6.83 -0.22
C LEU A 50 -7.80 8.17 0.46
N ASN A 51 -8.82 8.81 1.03
CA ASN A 51 -8.67 10.14 1.62
C ASN A 51 -7.71 10.12 2.82
N THR A 52 -7.81 9.09 3.66
CA THR A 52 -6.93 8.89 4.81
C THR A 52 -5.49 8.63 4.36
N LEU A 53 -5.29 7.74 3.39
CA LEU A 53 -3.96 7.44 2.87
C LEU A 53 -3.33 8.64 2.15
N GLU A 54 -4.11 9.42 1.41
CA GLU A 54 -3.65 10.66 0.79
C GLU A 54 -3.25 11.71 1.83
N HIS A 55 -3.98 11.79 2.94
CA HIS A 55 -3.64 12.68 4.05
C HIS A 55 -2.30 12.26 4.67
N ILE A 56 -2.18 11.00 5.08
CA ILE A 56 -0.95 10.45 5.68
C ILE A 56 0.25 10.60 4.75
N ALA A 57 0.10 10.29 3.46
CA ALA A 57 1.18 10.42 2.48
C ALA A 57 1.67 11.88 2.30
N LYS A 58 0.81 12.87 2.58
CA LYS A 58 1.15 14.30 2.50
C LYS A 58 1.76 14.82 3.81
N THR A 59 1.28 14.36 4.96
CA THR A 59 1.69 14.87 6.28
C THR A 59 2.91 14.17 6.83
N ASP A 60 3.05 12.87 6.56
CA ASP A 60 4.08 12.03 7.15
C ASP A 60 5.21 11.81 6.12
N HIS A 61 6.45 12.04 6.54
CA HIS A 61 7.65 11.86 5.69
C HIS A 61 8.53 10.71 6.15
N ASP A 62 8.01 9.88 7.05
CA ASP A 62 8.67 8.71 7.59
C ASP A 62 8.11 7.42 6.96
N MET A 63 8.26 6.31 7.69
CA MET A 63 7.77 5.01 7.24
C MET A 63 6.25 4.98 7.02
N ARG A 64 5.45 5.76 7.76
CA ARG A 64 3.99 5.83 7.57
C ARG A 64 3.65 6.46 6.24
N GLY A 65 4.27 7.59 5.91
CA GLY A 65 4.10 8.26 4.63
C GLY A 65 4.50 7.36 3.45
N SER A 66 5.63 6.66 3.56
CA SER A 66 6.06 5.67 2.57
C SER A 66 5.06 4.51 2.42
N ALA A 67 4.54 3.97 3.53
CA ALA A 67 3.55 2.90 3.50
C ALA A 67 2.23 3.35 2.86
N ALA A 68 1.77 4.56 3.17
CA ALA A 68 0.57 5.15 2.57
C ALA A 68 0.74 5.35 1.06
N LEU A 69 1.91 5.82 0.61
CA LEU A 69 2.23 5.92 -0.82
C LEU A 69 2.21 4.54 -1.51
N ILE A 70 2.74 3.50 -0.88
CA ILE A 70 2.69 2.14 -1.43
C ILE A 70 1.25 1.64 -1.53
N ALA A 71 0.41 1.84 -0.50
CA ALA A 71 -0.98 1.42 -0.51
C ALA A 71 -1.81 2.16 -1.60
N LEU A 72 -1.64 3.48 -1.72
CA LEU A 72 -2.25 4.26 -2.81
C LEU A 72 -1.78 3.76 -4.18
N GLY A 73 -0.47 3.57 -4.33
CA GLY A 73 0.13 3.10 -5.57
C GLY A 73 -0.38 1.73 -5.97
N ALA A 74 -0.51 0.81 -5.01
CA ALA A 74 -1.03 -0.53 -5.22
C ALA A 74 -2.48 -0.49 -5.72
N ASN A 75 -3.32 0.34 -5.10
CA ASN A 75 -4.70 0.49 -5.53
C ASN A 75 -4.78 1.03 -6.97
N TYR A 76 -4.01 2.07 -7.29
CA TYR A 76 -3.97 2.61 -8.65
C TYR A 76 -3.35 1.64 -9.66
N ALA A 77 -2.41 0.81 -9.25
CA ALA A 77 -1.87 -0.26 -10.09
C ALA A 77 -2.90 -1.35 -10.38
N ALA A 78 -3.68 -1.77 -9.37
CA ALA A 78 -4.81 -2.69 -9.57
C ALA A 78 -5.87 -2.13 -10.53
N ALA A 79 -6.06 -0.81 -10.52
CA ALA A 79 -6.95 -0.09 -11.44
C ALA A 79 -6.32 0.25 -12.81
N GLY A 80 -5.04 -0.08 -13.04
CA GLY A 80 -4.34 0.24 -14.29
C GLY A 80 -4.05 1.73 -14.52
N ASN A 81 -4.07 2.56 -13.48
CA ASN A 81 -3.84 4.01 -13.58
C ASN A 81 -2.34 4.36 -13.57
N THR A 82 -1.70 4.19 -14.73
CA THR A 82 -0.26 4.42 -14.93
C THR A 82 0.18 5.85 -14.59
N ALA A 83 -0.67 6.85 -14.80
CA ALA A 83 -0.35 8.24 -14.49
C ALA A 83 -0.17 8.45 -12.97
N LYS A 84 -1.12 7.95 -12.16
CA LYS A 84 -1.05 8.01 -10.70
C LYS A 84 0.11 7.18 -10.14
N ILE A 85 0.37 6.00 -10.71
CA ILE A 85 1.54 5.16 -10.35
C ILE A 85 2.84 5.95 -10.53
N ASN A 86 3.01 6.63 -11.67
CA ASN A 86 4.21 7.42 -11.93
C ASN A 86 4.40 8.58 -10.93
N THR A 87 3.31 9.25 -10.55
CA THR A 87 3.35 10.33 -9.55
C THR A 87 3.78 9.79 -8.18
N ILE A 88 3.16 8.71 -7.73
CA ILE A 88 3.46 8.08 -6.43
C ILE A 88 4.88 7.53 -6.41
N ALA A 89 5.32 6.88 -7.49
CA ALA A 89 6.68 6.35 -7.58
C ALA A 89 7.74 7.45 -7.45
N LYS A 90 7.50 8.65 -8.02
CA LYS A 90 8.40 9.80 -7.85
C LYS A 90 8.45 10.28 -6.41
N GLN A 91 7.30 10.37 -5.75
CA GLN A 91 7.21 10.76 -4.33
C GLN A 91 7.94 9.76 -3.43
N LEU A 92 7.69 8.46 -3.62
CA LEU A 92 8.32 7.39 -2.84
C LEU A 92 9.83 7.27 -3.13
N HIS A 93 10.26 7.48 -4.39
CA HIS A 93 11.67 7.52 -4.76
C HIS A 93 12.42 8.66 -4.06
N ALA A 94 11.80 9.84 -3.93
CA ALA A 94 12.39 10.96 -3.18
C ALA A 94 12.64 10.61 -1.70
N GLN A 95 11.86 9.68 -1.14
CA GLN A 95 12.01 9.16 0.23
C GLN A 95 12.95 7.94 0.32
N THR A 96 13.36 7.36 -0.82
CA THR A 96 14.15 6.11 -0.87
C THR A 96 15.37 6.27 -1.79
N PRO A 97 16.36 7.11 -1.41
CA PRO A 97 17.47 7.51 -2.30
C PRO A 97 18.38 6.35 -2.75
N ASN A 98 18.29 5.19 -2.10
CA ASN A 98 19.08 3.99 -2.43
C ASN A 98 18.42 3.07 -3.47
N LYS A 99 17.21 3.39 -3.94
CA LYS A 99 16.46 2.61 -4.94
C LYS A 99 16.33 3.44 -6.21
N THR A 100 16.33 2.79 -7.37
CA THR A 100 16.03 3.50 -8.62
C THR A 100 14.52 3.75 -8.73
N LEU A 101 14.13 4.81 -9.46
CA LEU A 101 12.72 5.08 -9.73
C LEU A 101 12.02 3.88 -10.39
N GLU A 102 12.70 3.17 -11.31
CA GLU A 102 12.14 1.99 -11.96
C GLU A 102 11.90 0.86 -10.96
N TYR A 103 12.85 0.61 -10.06
CA TYR A 103 12.67 -0.38 -8.99
C TYR A 103 11.45 -0.03 -8.12
N VAL A 104 11.29 1.24 -7.76
CA VAL A 104 10.13 1.71 -6.96
C VAL A 104 8.81 1.51 -7.71
N LYS A 105 8.76 1.80 -9.01
CA LYS A 105 7.57 1.53 -9.84
C LYS A 105 7.21 0.06 -9.86
N GLN A 106 8.19 -0.82 -10.05
CA GLN A 106 7.96 -2.27 -10.06
C GLN A 106 7.44 -2.77 -8.71
N GLU A 107 7.95 -2.26 -7.60
CA GLU A 107 7.40 -2.59 -6.26
C GLU A 107 5.93 -2.18 -6.13
N ILE A 108 5.56 -0.97 -6.57
CA ILE A 108 4.17 -0.51 -6.56
C ILE A 108 3.28 -1.41 -7.43
N ILE A 109 3.71 -1.75 -8.64
CA ILE A 109 2.96 -2.60 -9.56
C ILE A 109 2.75 -4.00 -8.99
N ASN A 110 3.80 -4.59 -8.40
CA ASN A 110 3.70 -5.91 -7.77
C ASN A 110 2.77 -5.89 -6.55
N SER A 111 2.83 -4.84 -5.73
CA SER A 111 1.87 -4.65 -4.64
C SER A 111 0.43 -4.57 -5.15
N GLY A 112 0.18 -3.84 -6.24
CA GLY A 112 -1.13 -3.76 -6.88
C GLY A 112 -1.64 -5.10 -7.43
N LYS A 113 -0.76 -5.94 -7.98
CA LYS A 113 -1.13 -7.31 -8.39
C LYS A 113 -1.54 -8.17 -7.19
N THR A 114 -0.80 -8.10 -6.08
CA THR A 114 -1.16 -8.79 -4.84
C THR A 114 -2.50 -8.33 -4.32
N GLN A 115 -2.73 -7.01 -4.28
CA GLN A 115 -4.00 -6.43 -3.85
C GLN A 115 -5.17 -6.87 -4.75
N GLN A 116 -4.98 -6.82 -6.07
CA GLN A 116 -5.96 -7.31 -7.04
C GLN A 116 -6.31 -8.78 -6.80
N GLN A 117 -5.29 -9.63 -6.61
CA GLN A 117 -5.50 -11.06 -6.38
C GLN A 117 -6.26 -11.32 -5.07
N ASN A 118 -5.95 -10.59 -4.01
CA ASN A 118 -6.62 -10.77 -2.73
C ASN A 118 -8.09 -10.34 -2.75
N ARG A 119 -8.41 -9.25 -3.46
CA ARG A 119 -9.80 -8.86 -3.73
C ARG A 119 -10.56 -9.96 -4.45
N ILE A 120 -9.96 -10.54 -5.50
CA ILE A 120 -10.56 -11.65 -6.27
C ILE A 120 -10.76 -12.87 -5.36
N ASN A 121 -9.78 -13.22 -4.53
CA ASN A 121 -9.89 -14.33 -3.57
C ASN A 121 -11.01 -14.11 -2.54
N ASN A 122 -11.33 -12.85 -2.23
CA ASN A 122 -12.43 -12.46 -1.35
C ASN A 122 -13.78 -12.31 -2.07
N GLY A 123 -13.88 -12.69 -3.35
CA GLY A 123 -15.11 -12.59 -4.13
C GLY A 123 -15.47 -11.17 -4.60
N LEU A 124 -14.50 -10.25 -4.59
CA LEU A 124 -14.66 -8.87 -5.04
C LEU A 124 -14.07 -8.66 -6.45
N SER A 125 -14.39 -7.52 -7.07
CA SER A 125 -13.69 -7.08 -8.27
C SER A 125 -12.24 -6.73 -7.93
N GLY A 126 -11.30 -7.15 -8.79
CA GLY A 126 -9.88 -6.88 -8.58
C GLY A 126 -9.50 -5.40 -8.65
N ASN A 127 -10.27 -4.56 -9.36
CA ASN A 127 -9.88 -3.18 -9.68
C ASN A 127 -10.72 -2.10 -8.99
N CYS A 128 -11.68 -2.45 -8.13
CA CYS A 128 -12.58 -1.53 -7.41
C CYS A 128 -13.00 -0.32 -8.27
N GLN A 129 -13.97 -0.54 -9.16
CA GLN A 129 -14.56 0.52 -9.99
C GLN A 129 -15.57 1.36 -9.20
#